data_AF-A0A9Y2AYH8-F1
#
_entry.id   AF-A0A9Y2AYH8-F1
#
_cell.length_a   1.000
_cell.length_b   1.000
_cell.length_c   1.000
_cell.angle_alpha   90.00
_cell.angle_beta   90.00
_cell.angle_gamma   90.00
#
_symmetry.space_group_name_H-M   'P 1'
#
loop_
_entity.id
_entity.type
_entity.pdbx_description
1 polymer ?
#
loop_
_entity_poly.entity_id
_entity_poly.type
_entity_poly.pdbx_seq_one_letter_code
_entity_poly.pdbx_strand_id
1 'polypeptide(L)'
;MAKLMLMGLVLASVLLAAAAQLILKIGMSGEIVQRALTQNDLPPFRAAIVVATSPLVICGLTCFVLSAVIWLLVLAHVELSIAYPFVGLGLVITVTSSHFVLGEAMTASKLVGVGAIVFGVMLIGLSAPSKTRSQHMTGGVETARSL
;
A
#
# COMPACT_ATOMS: atom_id res chain seq x y z
N MET A 1 -23.53 -1.18 -3.99
CA MET A 1 -22.73 -2.43 -3.90
C MET A 1 -21.35 -2.30 -4.50
N ALA A 2 -21.19 -1.93 -5.79
CA ALA A 2 -19.87 -1.86 -6.44
C ALA A 2 -18.81 -1.02 -5.70
N LYS A 3 -19.15 0.17 -5.18
CA LYS A 3 -18.21 1.03 -4.44
C LYS A 3 -17.68 0.40 -3.15
N LEU A 4 -18.52 -0.37 -2.44
CA LEU A 4 -18.10 -1.07 -1.21
C LEU A 4 -17.15 -2.23 -1.54
N MET A 5 -17.42 -2.95 -2.63
CA MET A 5 -16.53 -4.01 -3.11
C MET A 5 -15.16 -3.46 -3.52
N LEU A 6 -15.12 -2.33 -4.23
CA LEU A 6 -13.86 -1.66 -4.59
C LEU A 6 -13.06 -1.23 -3.36
N MET A 7 -13.73 -0.67 -2.34
CA MET A 7 -13.07 -0.29 -1.09
C MET A 7 -12.48 -1.51 -0.36
N GLY A 8 -13.22 -2.63 -0.34
CA GLY A 8 -12.71 -3.90 0.17
C GLY A 8 -11.48 -4.38 -0.59
N LEU A 9 -11.47 -4.26 -1.91
CA LEU A 9 -10.34 -4.61 -2.76
C LEU A 9 -9.11 -3.73 -2.48
N VAL A 10 -9.31 -2.43 -2.28
CA VAL A 10 -8.25 -1.48 -1.90
C VAL A 10 -7.60 -1.92 -0.58
N LEU A 11 -8.41 -2.11 0.47
CA LEU A 11 -7.91 -2.52 1.78
C LEU A 11 -7.20 -3.88 1.72
N ALA A 12 -7.78 -4.85 1.00
CA ALA A 12 -7.18 -6.16 0.81
C ALA A 12 -5.81 -6.05 0.11
N SER A 13 -5.70 -5.26 -0.97
CA SER A 13 -4.42 -5.06 -1.67
C SER A 13 -3.37 -4.45 -0.76
N VAL A 14 -3.72 -3.40 -0.02
CA VAL A 14 -2.80 -2.68 0.86
C VAL A 14 -2.33 -3.56 2.03
N LEU A 15 -3.23 -4.31 2.65
CA LEU A 15 -2.87 -5.23 3.73
C LEU A 15 -2.01 -6.39 3.22
N LEU A 16 -2.31 -6.91 2.03
CA LEU A 16 -1.52 -7.96 1.41
C LEU A 16 -0.12 -7.45 1.02
N ALA A 17 0.00 -6.20 0.54
CA ALA A 17 1.28 -5.54 0.29
C ALA A 17 2.10 -5.40 1.57
N ALA A 18 1.48 -4.95 2.66
CA ALA A 18 2.15 -4.80 3.95
C ALA A 18 2.64 -6.15 4.47
N ALA A 19 1.80 -7.19 4.44
CA ALA A 19 2.19 -8.54 4.82
C ALA A 19 3.34 -9.07 3.94
N ALA A 20 3.27 -8.85 2.62
CA ALA A 20 4.33 -9.24 1.70
C ALA A 20 5.67 -8.58 2.04
N GLN A 21 5.67 -7.27 2.35
CA GLN A 21 6.88 -6.54 2.75
C GLN A 21 7.50 -7.11 4.03
N LEU A 22 6.69 -7.47 5.02
CA LEU A 22 7.18 -8.10 6.25
C LEU A 22 7.76 -9.48 5.98
N ILE A 23 7.05 -10.34 5.23
CA ILE A 23 7.51 -11.69 4.87
C ILE A 23 8.82 -11.62 4.08
N LEU A 24 8.91 -10.73 3.09
CA LEU A 24 10.13 -10.51 2.32
C LEU A 24 11.28 -10.07 3.23
N LYS A 25 11.04 -9.14 4.15
CA LYS A 25 12.07 -8.69 5.10
C LYS A 25 12.54 -9.82 6.02
N ILE A 26 11.62 -10.66 6.51
CA ILE A 26 11.96 -11.84 7.32
C ILE A 26 12.78 -12.84 6.48
N GLY A 27 12.34 -13.14 5.26
CA GLY A 27 13.03 -14.05 4.35
C GLY A 27 14.45 -13.57 3.99
N MET A 28 14.60 -12.27 3.76
CA MET A 28 15.91 -11.66 3.51
C MET A 28 16.81 -11.65 4.74
N SER A 29 16.25 -11.66 5.95
CA SER A 29 17.01 -11.68 7.21
C SER A 29 17.38 -13.11 7.66
N GLY A 30 16.99 -14.14 6.90
CA GLY A 30 17.35 -15.52 7.17
C GLY A 30 18.85 -15.79 7.02
N GLU A 31 19.39 -16.66 7.87
CA GLU A 31 20.82 -16.97 7.96
C GLU A 31 21.45 -17.39 6.62
N ILE A 32 20.75 -18.24 5.85
CA ILE A 32 21.21 -18.73 4.54
C ILE A 32 21.36 -17.56 3.55
N VAL A 33 20.36 -16.67 3.51
CA VAL A 33 20.37 -15.51 2.61
C VAL A 33 21.44 -14.50 3.04
N GLN A 34 21.54 -14.21 4.34
CA GLN A 34 22.54 -13.28 4.86
C GLN A 34 23.96 -13.79 4.62
N ARG A 35 24.24 -15.08 4.82
CA ARG A 35 25.56 -15.68 4.49
C ARG A 35 25.87 -15.53 3.01
N ALA A 36 24.92 -15.84 2.13
CA ALA A 36 25.13 -15.73 0.70
C ALA A 36 25.39 -14.30 0.20
N LEU A 37 24.89 -13.28 0.91
CA LEU A 37 25.07 -11.86 0.58
C LEU A 37 26.32 -11.23 1.21
N THR A 38 26.75 -11.73 2.38
CA THR A 38 27.84 -11.10 3.16
C THR A 38 29.19 -11.75 2.89
N GLN A 39 29.20 -13.04 2.52
CA GLN A 39 30.43 -13.73 2.15
C GLN A 39 30.78 -13.40 0.70
N ASN A 40 31.93 -12.74 0.49
CA ASN A 40 32.47 -12.44 -0.85
C ASN A 40 32.89 -13.71 -1.63
N ASP A 41 32.73 -14.89 -1.05
CA ASP A 41 33.11 -16.17 -1.65
C ASP A 41 32.15 -16.61 -2.77
N LEU A 42 30.95 -16.02 -2.83
CA LEU A 42 29.96 -16.36 -3.86
C LEU A 42 29.89 -15.29 -4.95
N PRO A 43 29.95 -15.67 -6.24
CA PRO A 43 29.68 -14.73 -7.31
C PRO A 43 28.24 -14.21 -7.21
N PRO A 44 27.97 -12.93 -7.56
CA PRO A 44 26.67 -12.29 -7.35
C PRO A 44 25.47 -13.06 -7.93
N PHE A 45 25.65 -13.73 -9.07
CA PHE A 45 24.62 -14.55 -9.68
C PHE A 45 24.19 -15.75 -8.82
N ARG A 46 25.13 -16.40 -8.11
CA ARG A 46 24.81 -17.50 -7.20
C ARG A 46 24.08 -17.00 -5.96
N ALA A 47 24.47 -15.86 -5.41
CA ALA A 47 23.76 -15.23 -4.31
C ALA A 47 22.30 -14.89 -4.70
N ALA A 48 22.09 -14.40 -5.93
CA ALA A 48 20.75 -14.15 -6.46
C ALA A 48 19.89 -15.43 -6.54
N ILE A 49 20.46 -16.57 -6.97
CA ILE A 49 19.74 -17.86 -6.98
C ILE A 49 19.34 -18.29 -5.57
N VAL A 50 20.22 -18.11 -4.57
CA VAL A 50 19.91 -18.45 -3.17
C VAL A 50 18.75 -17.61 -2.64
N VAL A 51 18.76 -16.30 -2.92
CA VAL A 51 17.65 -15.40 -2.57
C VAL A 51 16.36 -15.83 -3.28
N ALA A 52 16.43 -16.08 -4.58
CA ALA A 52 15.28 -16.44 -5.41
C ALA A 52 14.67 -17.80 -5.06
N THR A 53 15.45 -18.72 -4.49
CA THR A 53 14.97 -20.05 -4.06
C THR A 53 14.55 -20.09 -2.59
N SER A 54 14.71 -19.00 -1.83
CA SER A 54 14.27 -18.91 -0.44
C SER A 54 12.73 -19.01 -0.35
N PRO A 55 12.16 -19.99 0.38
CA PRO A 55 10.71 -20.18 0.45
C PRO A 55 9.94 -18.95 0.95
N LEU A 56 10.50 -18.23 1.93
CA LEU A 56 9.90 -17.00 2.45
C LEU A 56 9.97 -15.86 1.44
N VAL A 57 11.07 -15.75 0.68
CA VAL A 57 11.18 -14.74 -0.38
C VAL A 57 10.18 -15.03 -1.49
N ILE A 58 10.06 -16.28 -1.92
CA ILE A 58 9.06 -16.70 -2.92
C ILE A 58 7.66 -16.38 -2.41
N CYS A 59 7.32 -16.78 -1.19
CA CYS A 59 6.00 -16.51 -0.59
C CYS A 59 5.70 -15.00 -0.55
N GLY A 60 6.64 -14.20 -0.04
CA GLY A 60 6.51 -12.75 0.00
C GLY A 60 6.35 -12.13 -1.38
N LEU A 61 7.11 -12.61 -2.38
CA LEU A 61 7.03 -12.13 -3.76
C LEU A 61 5.69 -12.51 -4.41
N THR A 62 5.20 -13.72 -4.18
CA THR A 62 3.87 -14.15 -4.64
C THR A 62 2.78 -13.26 -4.03
N CYS A 63 2.81 -13.02 -2.71
CA CYS A 63 1.88 -12.10 -2.06
C CYS A 63 1.98 -10.69 -2.64
N PHE A 64 3.19 -10.19 -2.90
CA PHE A 64 3.41 -8.87 -3.48
C PHE A 64 2.83 -8.75 -4.90
N VAL A 65 3.05 -9.75 -5.76
CA VAL A 65 2.49 -9.80 -7.11
C VAL A 65 0.97 -9.87 -7.07
N LEU A 66 0.39 -10.71 -6.21
CA LEU A 66 -1.07 -10.80 -6.04
C LEU A 66 -1.65 -9.46 -5.59
N SER A 67 -0.99 -8.80 -4.62
CA SER A 67 -1.35 -7.45 -4.19
C SER A 67 -1.33 -6.46 -5.36
N ALA A 68 -0.27 -6.49 -6.18
CA ALA A 68 -0.15 -5.61 -7.34
C ALA A 68 -1.25 -5.87 -8.37
N VAL A 69 -1.62 -7.14 -8.63
CA VAL A 69 -2.74 -7.48 -9.52
C VAL A 69 -4.05 -6.88 -8.98
N ILE A 70 -4.34 -7.04 -7.69
CA ILE A 70 -5.54 -6.45 -7.07
C ILE A 70 -5.51 -4.92 -7.18
N TRP A 71 -4.34 -4.32 -6.95
CA TRP A 71 -4.15 -2.88 -7.07
C TRP A 71 -4.41 -2.36 -8.51
N LEU A 72 -3.94 -3.08 -9.54
CA LEU A 72 -4.21 -2.72 -10.93
C LEU A 72 -5.70 -2.79 -11.26
N LEU A 73 -6.44 -3.76 -10.70
CA LEU A 73 -7.90 -3.85 -10.85
C LEU A 73 -8.61 -2.65 -10.19
N VAL A 74 -8.12 -2.19 -9.03
CA VAL A 74 -8.63 -0.97 -8.39
C VAL A 74 -8.39 0.24 -9.27
N LEU A 75 -7.17 0.42 -9.78
CA LEU A 75 -6.79 1.57 -10.60
C LEU A 75 -7.55 1.63 -11.93
N ALA A 76 -8.03 0.50 -12.44
CA ALA A 76 -8.90 0.46 -13.61
C ALA A 76 -10.28 1.11 -13.36
N HIS A 77 -10.69 1.30 -12.10
CA HIS A 77 -12.03 1.75 -11.73
C HIS A 77 -12.06 2.99 -10.82
N VAL A 78 -10.91 3.39 -10.26
CA VAL A 78 -10.80 4.47 -9.28
C VAL A 78 -9.67 5.41 -9.66
N GLU A 79 -9.92 6.71 -9.55
CA GLU A 79 -8.90 7.74 -9.78
C GLU A 79 -7.74 7.60 -8.78
N LEU A 80 -6.53 7.82 -9.29
CA LEU A 80 -5.29 7.66 -8.52
C LEU A 80 -5.27 8.52 -7.24
N SER A 81 -5.81 9.74 -7.32
CA SER A 81 -5.94 10.70 -6.21
C SER A 81 -6.80 10.17 -5.05
N ILE A 82 -7.80 9.33 -5.36
CA ILE A 82 -8.68 8.71 -4.36
C ILE A 82 -8.04 7.44 -3.79
N ALA A 83 -7.24 6.74 -4.58
CA ALA A 83 -6.59 5.49 -4.17
C ALA A 83 -5.32 5.70 -3.33
N TYR A 84 -4.52 6.73 -3.62
CA TYR A 84 -3.24 7.01 -2.94
C TYR A 84 -3.32 7.22 -1.42
N PRO A 85 -4.38 7.84 -0.86
CA PRO A 85 -4.62 7.85 0.58
C PRO A 85 -4.48 6.48 1.25
N PHE A 86 -4.96 5.42 0.60
CA PHE A 86 -4.88 4.06 1.12
C PHE A 86 -3.47 3.46 1.02
N VAL A 87 -2.68 3.83 0.02
CA VAL A 87 -1.26 3.47 -0.05
C VAL A 87 -0.51 4.08 1.14
N GLY A 88 -0.80 5.34 1.47
CA GLY A 88 -0.26 6.01 2.65
C GLY A 88 -0.62 5.27 3.95
N LEU A 89 -1.88 4.84 4.11
CA LEU A 89 -2.28 3.98 5.23
C LEU A 89 -1.52 2.65 5.25
N GLY A 90 -1.26 2.06 4.09
CA GLY A 90 -0.41 0.88 3.94
C GLY A 90 0.97 1.06 4.53
N LEU A 91 1.63 2.18 4.24
CA LEU A 91 2.94 2.49 4.81
C LEU A 91 2.89 2.60 6.33
N VAL A 92 1.86 3.25 6.89
CA VAL A 92 1.66 3.33 8.35
C VAL A 92 1.51 1.94 8.95
N ILE A 93 0.71 1.07 8.31
CA ILE A 93 0.52 -0.31 8.75
C ILE A 93 1.82 -1.10 8.67
N THR A 94 2.58 -1.00 7.58
CA THR A 94 3.87 -1.69 7.43
C THR A 94 4.85 -1.27 8.52
N VAL A 95 5.05 0.04 8.73
CA VAL A 95 6.00 0.56 9.73
C VAL A 95 5.58 0.18 11.14
N THR A 96 4.29 0.27 11.45
CA THR A 96 3.76 -0.11 12.76
C THR A 96 3.90 -1.61 12.99
N SER A 97 3.60 -2.42 11.98
CA SER A 97 3.71 -3.87 12.05
C SER A 97 5.16 -4.34 12.10
N SER A 98 6.12 -3.61 11.48
CA SER A 98 7.54 -3.97 11.56
C SER A 98 8.08 -3.85 12.98
N HIS A 99 7.58 -2.89 13.77
CA HIS A 99 7.91 -2.80 15.19
C HIS A 99 7.45 -4.04 15.96
N PHE A 100 6.21 -4.51 15.75
CA PHE A 100 5.67 -5.65 16.49
C PHE A 100 6.20 -7.00 16.01
N VAL A 101 6.37 -7.18 14.70
CA VAL A 101 6.74 -8.47 14.09
C VAL A 101 8.26 -8.65 14.04
N LEU A 102 9.02 -7.59 13.74
CA LEU A 102 10.48 -7.65 13.60
C LEU A 102 11.21 -7.09 14.82
N GLY A 103 10.49 -6.49 15.78
CA GLY A 103 11.11 -5.85 16.95
C GLY A 103 11.89 -4.58 16.60
N GLU A 104 11.65 -3.98 15.43
CA GLU A 104 12.37 -2.78 15.01
C GLU A 104 12.10 -1.61 15.96
N ALA A 105 13.11 -0.88 16.39
CA ALA A 105 12.90 0.29 17.26
C ALA A 105 11.99 1.34 16.58
N MET A 106 10.95 1.75 17.31
CA MET A 106 10.08 2.85 16.93
C MET A 106 10.67 4.16 17.45
N THR A 107 11.62 4.73 16.70
CA THR A 107 12.29 5.97 17.07
C THR A 107 11.32 7.16 17.01
N ALA A 108 11.64 8.23 17.74
CA ALA A 108 10.87 9.48 17.68
C ALA A 108 10.75 10.02 16.25
N SER A 109 11.80 9.88 15.42
CA SER A 109 11.77 10.27 14.01
C SER A 109 10.77 9.45 13.18
N LYS A 110 10.67 8.12 13.40
CA LYS A 110 9.66 7.27 12.74
C LYS A 110 8.24 7.69 13.13
N LEU A 111 8.01 7.99 14.41
CA LEU A 111 6.70 8.45 14.88
C LEU A 111 6.29 9.78 14.25
N VAL A 112 7.21 10.75 14.16
CA VAL A 112 6.97 12.01 13.46
C VAL A 112 6.66 11.78 11.98
N GLY A 113 7.41 10.90 11.31
CA GLY A 113 7.16 10.54 9.91
C GLY A 113 5.80 9.87 9.70
N VAL A 114 5.43 8.92 10.56
CA VAL A 114 4.09 8.28 10.54
C VAL A 114 2.99 9.33 10.74
N GLY A 115 3.16 10.25 11.69
CA GLY A 115 2.23 11.36 11.90
C GLY A 115 2.08 12.25 10.67
N ALA A 116 3.19 12.55 9.98
CA ALA A 116 3.18 13.34 8.75
C ALA A 116 2.45 12.62 7.60
N ILE A 117 2.62 11.30 7.45
CA ILE A 117 1.89 10.50 6.45
C ILE A 117 0.39 10.54 6.75
N VAL A 118 -0.01 10.28 8.00
CA VAL A 118 -1.43 10.34 8.41
C VAL A 118 -2.01 11.71 8.11
N PHE A 119 -1.30 12.79 8.47
CA PHE A 119 -1.73 14.15 8.19
C PHE A 119 -1.91 14.42 6.69
N GLY A 120 -0.95 14.02 5.85
CA GLY A 120 -1.05 14.16 4.40
C GLY A 120 -2.24 13.39 3.80
N VAL A 121 -2.47 12.16 4.27
CA VAL A 121 -3.63 11.34 3.88
C VAL A 121 -4.95 12.04 4.25
N MET A 122 -5.05 12.63 5.44
CA MET A 122 -6.25 13.37 5.87
C MET A 122 -6.51 14.61 5.00
N LEU A 123 -5.47 15.39 4.67
CA LEU A 123 -5.62 16.56 3.81
C LEU A 123 -6.14 16.20 2.41
N ILE A 124 -5.64 15.11 1.82
CA ILE A 124 -6.11 14.62 0.52
C ILE A 124 -7.58 14.18 0.62
N GLY A 125 -7.94 13.44 1.68
CA GLY A 125 -9.32 13.01 1.92
C GLY A 125 -10.30 14.17 2.10
N LEU A 126 -9.88 15.24 2.77
CA LEU A 126 -10.68 16.46 2.97
C LEU A 126 -10.84 17.28 1.68
N SER A 127 -9.93 17.15 0.73
CA SER A 127 -9.94 17.92 -0.53
C SER A 127 -10.84 17.31 -1.62
N ALA A 128 -11.42 16.12 -1.39
CA ALA A 128 -12.27 15.46 -2.36
C ALA A 128 -13.62 16.22 -2.55
N PRO A 129 -13.96 16.70 -3.76
CA PRO A 129 -15.17 17.49 -3.98
C PRO A 129 -16.45 16.73 -3.60
N SER A 130 -17.25 17.27 -2.67
CA SER A 130 -18.59 16.75 -2.38
C SER A 130 -19.49 17.01 -3.61
N LYS A 131 -19.89 15.95 -4.32
CA LYS A 131 -20.74 15.99 -5.55
C LYS A 131 -22.17 16.55 -5.35
N THR A 132 -22.47 17.26 -4.26
CA THR A 132 -23.83 17.63 -3.86
C THR A 132 -24.29 19.02 -4.36
N ARG A 133 -23.44 19.85 -4.96
CA ARG A 133 -23.79 21.28 -5.22
C ARG A 133 -24.22 21.64 -6.66
N SER A 134 -24.05 20.77 -7.66
CA SER A 134 -24.33 21.16 -9.07
C SER A 134 -25.72 20.78 -9.60
N GLN A 135 -26.43 19.82 -9.00
CA GLN A 135 -27.78 19.44 -9.46
C GLN A 135 -28.89 20.39 -9.01
N HIS A 136 -28.62 21.32 -8.08
CA HIS A 136 -29.65 22.23 -7.59
C HIS A 136 -29.78 23.54 -8.40
N MET A 137 -28.80 23.87 -9.26
CA MET A 137 -28.78 25.13 -10.01
C MET A 137 -29.35 25.01 -11.44
N THR A 138 -29.45 23.80 -12.01
CA THR A 138 -30.03 23.61 -13.35
C THR A 138 -31.56 23.49 -13.34
N GLY A 139 -32.15 23.03 -12.24
CA GLY A 139 -33.62 22.91 -12.13
C GLY A 139 -34.36 24.26 -12.08
N GLY A 140 -33.73 25.33 -11.57
CA GLY A 140 -34.36 26.66 -11.50
C GLY A 140 -34.30 27.46 -12.80
N VAL A 141 -33.34 27.15 -13.68
CA VAL A 141 -33.14 27.89 -14.94
C VAL A 141 -34.10 27.39 -16.03
N GLU A 142 -34.51 26.12 -16.00
CA GLU A 142 -35.53 25.60 -16.92
C GLU A 142 -36.93 26.14 -16.59
N THR A 143 -37.29 26.28 -15.31
CA THR A 143 -38.62 26.82 -14.93
C THR A 143 -38.76 28.32 -15.21
N ALA A 144 -37.66 29.08 -15.16
CA ALA A 144 -37.65 30.51 -15.48
C ALA A 144 -37.63 30.81 -16.99
N ARG A 145 -37.32 29.82 -17.84
CA ARG A 145 -37.39 29.95 -19.31
C ARG A 145 -38.74 29.56 -19.90
N SER A 146 -39.64 29.02 -19.08
CA SER A 146 -41.00 28.61 -19.47
C SER A 146 -42.11 29.57 -19.00
N LEU A 147 -41.75 30.75 -18.47
CA LEU A 147 -42.65 31.84 -18.10
C LEU A 147 -42.29 33.09 -18.91
#